data_AF-A0A2E5X3F4-F1
#
_entry.id   AF-A0A2E5X3F4-F1
#
_cell.length_a   1.000
_cell.length_b   1.000
_cell.length_c   1.000
_cell.angle_alpha   90.00
_cell.angle_beta   90.00
_cell.angle_gamma   90.00
#
_symmetry.space_group_name_H-M   'P 1'
#
loop_
_entity.id
_entity.type
_entity.pdbx_description
1 polymer ?
#
loop_
_entity_poly.entity_id
_entity_poly.type
_entity_poly.pdbx_seq_one_letter_code
_entity_poly.pdbx_strand_id
1 'polypeptide(L)'
;MRLAPTTAFLLCPLTLCALALAEDPAVPKPAEPDPARVEAAVEQLEKAFKKGDAIDKSLAIEENAEVFDEEVATLIAKGLKDKEQGVQLAAIEALRFFQHEEALDALHGTAKRDKKMRKQPELFAALIKAIGQHGNPDSIEILGDDLWSPADHSVIQARILSLGNIRSKESVEELMSMMRKAGWRKVQPFMENFRIALASLTGEDQGKSQPKWTGWWNDAKKTLEVREEAHSLPTGMQRKWDRFWGIEPEKKEGDEPEDEGGDEKKRKRRKRGDD
;
A
#
# COMPACT_ATOMS: atom_id res chain seq x y z
N MET A 1 89.69 -18.15 -0.69
CA MET A 1 90.13 -16.88 -0.07
C MET A 1 88.91 -16.23 0.57
N ARG A 2 88.81 -16.27 1.92
CA ARG A 2 87.93 -15.46 2.82
C ARG A 2 86.40 -15.56 2.59
N LEU A 3 85.48 -15.41 3.55
CA LEU A 3 85.38 -15.42 5.01
C LEU A 3 83.85 -15.28 5.27
N ALA A 4 83.23 -16.21 5.99
CA ALA A 4 82.24 -15.99 7.08
C ALA A 4 80.92 -15.16 6.77
N PRO A 5 80.02 -14.91 7.76
CA PRO A 5 78.74 -15.65 7.89
C PRO A 5 77.53 -14.72 8.20
N THR A 6 76.52 -15.25 8.92
CA THR A 6 75.61 -14.61 9.92
C THR A 6 74.15 -14.25 9.52
N THR A 7 73.21 -14.90 10.23
CA THR A 7 71.94 -14.41 10.84
C THR A 7 70.84 -13.82 9.96
N ALA A 8 69.54 -13.91 10.23
CA ALA A 8 68.62 -14.65 11.10
C ALA A 8 67.29 -13.88 10.93
N PHE A 9 66.12 -14.49 10.70
CA PHE A 9 64.84 -13.80 11.01
C PHE A 9 63.68 -14.79 11.15
N LEU A 10 63.32 -15.02 12.41
CA LEU A 10 61.96 -15.08 12.99
C LEU A 10 60.85 -15.81 12.21
N LEU A 11 60.49 -16.98 12.76
CA LEU A 11 59.14 -17.55 12.71
C LEU A 11 58.15 -16.59 13.40
N CYS A 12 57.14 -16.15 12.66
CA CYS A 12 55.95 -15.48 13.19
C CYS A 12 54.76 -16.45 13.01
N PRO A 13 54.12 -16.97 14.06
CA PRO A 13 52.96 -17.82 13.91
C PRO A 13 51.73 -16.94 13.62
N LEU A 14 51.17 -17.10 12.42
CA LEU A 14 49.85 -16.59 12.05
C LEU A 14 48.80 -17.25 12.95
N THR A 15 48.43 -16.56 14.02
CA THR A 15 47.21 -16.79 14.78
C THR A 15 46.01 -16.65 13.85
N LEU A 16 45.41 -17.79 13.52
CA LEU A 16 44.13 -17.89 12.84
C LEU A 16 43.06 -17.28 13.77
N CYS A 17 42.67 -16.02 13.51
CA CYS A 17 41.48 -15.43 14.13
C CYS A 17 40.26 -16.26 13.70
N ALA A 18 39.66 -16.96 14.66
CA ALA A 18 38.34 -17.53 14.51
C ALA A 18 37.35 -16.37 14.26
N LEU A 19 36.83 -16.30 13.03
CA LEU A 19 35.75 -15.41 12.67
C LEU A 19 34.48 -15.97 13.33
N ALA A 20 34.13 -15.41 14.49
CA ALA A 20 32.82 -15.61 15.08
C ALA A 20 31.78 -15.06 14.09
N LEU A 21 30.97 -15.95 13.52
CA LEU A 21 29.70 -15.59 12.89
C LEU A 21 28.87 -14.91 13.97
N ALA A 22 28.83 -13.57 13.92
CA ALA A 22 27.81 -12.82 14.63
C ALA A 22 26.46 -13.28 14.08
N GLU A 23 25.67 -13.93 14.92
CA GLU A 23 24.26 -14.15 14.67
C GLU A 23 23.62 -12.78 14.37
N ASP A 24 22.96 -12.69 13.23
CA ASP A 24 22.12 -11.56 12.85
C ASP A 24 21.21 -11.20 14.03
N PRO A 25 21.15 -9.95 14.52
CA PRO A 25 20.24 -9.63 15.61
C PRO A 25 18.82 -9.89 15.12
N ALA A 26 18.23 -10.97 15.64
CA ALA A 26 16.84 -11.34 15.38
C ALA A 26 15.98 -10.09 15.53
N VAL A 27 15.34 -9.67 14.42
CA VAL A 27 14.31 -8.65 14.46
C VAL A 27 13.30 -9.10 15.53
N PRO A 28 13.06 -8.30 16.59
CA PRO A 28 12.16 -8.71 17.64
C PRO A 28 10.79 -8.95 17.01
N LYS A 29 10.30 -10.20 17.12
CA LYS A 29 8.94 -10.57 16.77
C LYS A 29 8.01 -9.52 17.40
N PRO A 30 7.08 -8.90 16.66
CA PRO A 30 6.18 -7.89 17.21
C PRO A 30 5.57 -8.42 18.50
N ALA A 31 5.62 -7.61 19.55
CA ALA A 31 5.17 -8.02 20.88
C ALA A 31 3.74 -8.56 20.76
N GLU A 32 3.56 -9.83 21.10
CA GLU A 32 2.25 -10.47 21.10
C GLU A 32 1.32 -9.63 21.99
N PRO A 33 0.08 -9.33 21.55
CA PRO A 33 -0.83 -8.50 22.32
C PRO A 33 -1.07 -9.13 23.70
N ASP A 34 -1.20 -8.28 24.72
CA ASP A 34 -1.49 -8.71 26.09
C ASP A 34 -2.72 -9.63 26.08
N PRO A 35 -2.62 -10.89 26.56
CA PRO A 35 -3.75 -11.83 26.58
C PRO A 35 -5.01 -11.26 27.24
N ALA A 36 -4.86 -10.41 28.26
CA ALA A 36 -6.00 -9.76 28.91
C ALA A 36 -6.68 -8.73 27.98
N ARG A 37 -5.91 -8.05 27.12
CA ARG A 37 -6.44 -7.12 26.11
C ARG A 37 -7.16 -7.90 25.00
N VAL A 38 -6.63 -9.06 24.60
CA VAL A 38 -7.29 -9.95 23.62
C VAL A 38 -8.62 -10.47 24.16
N GLU A 39 -8.64 -11.01 25.38
CA GLU A 39 -9.87 -11.50 26.01
C GLU A 39 -10.94 -10.39 26.14
N ALA A 40 -10.53 -9.19 26.55
CA ALA A 40 -11.43 -8.04 26.64
C ALA A 40 -11.97 -7.61 25.26
N ALA A 41 -11.12 -7.60 24.23
CA ALA A 41 -11.53 -7.27 22.86
C ALA A 41 -12.54 -8.29 22.32
N VAL A 42 -12.30 -9.58 22.56
CA VAL A 42 -13.21 -10.67 22.20
C VAL A 42 -14.56 -10.48 22.87
N GLU A 43 -14.60 -10.25 24.19
CA GLU A 43 -15.87 -10.05 24.92
C GLU A 43 -16.66 -8.83 24.39
N GLN A 44 -15.97 -7.71 24.15
CA GLN A 44 -16.59 -6.49 23.63
C GLN A 44 -17.20 -6.70 22.24
N LEU A 45 -16.43 -7.29 21.32
CA LEU A 45 -16.89 -7.58 19.96
C LEU A 45 -18.07 -8.57 19.97
N GLU A 46 -17.99 -9.66 20.75
CA GLU A 46 -19.09 -10.62 20.85
C GLU A 46 -20.37 -9.99 21.39
N LYS A 47 -20.26 -9.17 22.44
CA LYS A 47 -21.39 -8.46 23.03
C LYS A 47 -22.03 -7.51 22.01
N ALA A 48 -21.22 -6.74 21.29
CA ALA A 48 -21.67 -5.80 20.27
C ALA A 48 -22.37 -6.53 19.12
N PHE A 49 -21.79 -7.61 18.58
CA PHE A 49 -22.42 -8.38 17.50
C PHE A 49 -23.70 -9.12 17.93
N LYS A 50 -23.84 -9.47 19.22
CA LYS A 50 -25.01 -10.20 19.74
C LYS A 50 -26.20 -9.31 20.08
N LYS A 51 -25.96 -8.12 20.64
CA LYS A 51 -27.01 -7.26 21.21
C LYS A 51 -26.96 -5.80 20.75
N GLY A 52 -25.84 -5.38 20.17
CA GLY A 52 -25.62 -4.00 19.77
C GLY A 52 -26.30 -3.62 18.46
N ASP A 53 -26.58 -2.34 18.30
CA ASP A 53 -27.01 -1.76 17.05
C ASP A 53 -25.83 -1.50 16.09
N ALA A 54 -26.06 -0.74 15.01
CA ALA A 54 -25.01 -0.44 14.05
C ALA A 54 -23.85 0.37 14.64
N ILE A 55 -24.17 1.30 15.55
CA ILE A 55 -23.19 2.21 16.18
C ILE A 55 -22.38 1.42 17.19
N ASP A 56 -23.02 0.59 18.01
CA ASP A 56 -22.34 -0.27 18.98
C ASP A 56 -21.32 -1.19 18.29
N LYS A 57 -21.68 -1.75 17.14
CA LYS A 57 -20.79 -2.62 16.36
C LYS A 57 -19.61 -1.86 15.76
N SER A 58 -19.84 -0.70 15.13
CA SER A 58 -18.74 0.07 14.53
C SER A 58 -17.78 0.57 15.59
N LEU A 59 -18.29 1.06 16.73
CA LEU A 59 -17.45 1.51 17.85
C LEU A 59 -16.62 0.35 18.42
N ALA A 60 -17.23 -0.82 18.65
CA ALA A 60 -16.49 -1.98 19.14
C ALA A 60 -15.38 -2.42 18.18
N ILE A 61 -15.61 -2.32 16.86
CA ILE A 61 -14.57 -2.59 15.85
C ILE A 61 -13.45 -1.56 15.93
N GLU A 62 -13.79 -0.27 15.96
CA GLU A 62 -12.82 0.84 16.01
C GLU A 62 -11.95 0.80 17.28
N GLU A 63 -12.55 0.57 18.44
CA GLU A 63 -11.84 0.49 19.74
C GLU A 63 -10.85 -0.68 19.80
N ASN A 64 -11.10 -1.74 19.03
CA ASN A 64 -10.30 -2.97 19.04
C ASN A 64 -9.46 -3.16 17.77
N ALA A 65 -9.40 -2.17 16.87
CA ALA A 65 -8.67 -2.24 15.60
C ALA A 65 -7.14 -2.38 15.77
N GLU A 66 -6.61 -1.99 16.94
CA GLU A 66 -5.18 -2.07 17.27
C GLU A 66 -4.80 -3.33 18.06
N VAL A 67 -5.76 -4.22 18.33
CA VAL A 67 -5.50 -5.49 19.04
C VAL A 67 -5.17 -6.55 18.00
N PHE A 68 -3.91 -6.59 17.55
CA PHE A 68 -3.43 -7.44 16.46
C PHE A 68 -3.36 -8.94 16.82
N ASP A 69 -4.52 -9.59 16.90
CA ASP A 69 -4.69 -11.00 17.23
C ASP A 69 -5.61 -11.72 16.21
N GLU A 70 -5.35 -12.99 15.93
CA GLU A 70 -6.10 -13.83 14.98
C GLU A 70 -7.61 -13.91 15.31
N GLU A 71 -7.95 -14.11 16.57
CA GLU A 71 -9.34 -14.25 17.02
C GLU A 71 -10.07 -12.91 16.88
N VAL A 72 -9.40 -11.82 17.26
CA VAL A 72 -9.91 -10.46 17.09
C VAL A 72 -10.13 -10.13 15.61
N ALA A 73 -9.18 -10.46 14.72
CA ALA A 73 -9.34 -10.29 13.27
C ALA A 73 -10.57 -11.04 12.75
N THR A 74 -10.74 -12.29 13.20
CA THR A 74 -11.88 -13.15 12.83
C THR A 74 -13.21 -12.56 13.29
N LEU A 75 -13.26 -11.97 14.48
CA LEU A 75 -14.46 -11.29 14.98
C LEU A 75 -14.76 -10.01 14.21
N ILE A 76 -13.77 -9.16 13.96
CA ILE A 76 -13.92 -7.94 13.15
C ILE A 76 -14.40 -8.29 11.73
N ALA A 77 -13.88 -9.37 11.14
CA ALA A 77 -14.28 -9.86 9.81
C ALA A 77 -15.78 -10.22 9.71
N LYS A 78 -16.49 -10.45 10.82
CA LYS A 78 -17.96 -10.60 10.81
C LYS A 78 -18.64 -9.31 10.32
N GLY A 79 -18.07 -8.14 10.62
CA GLY A 79 -18.57 -6.84 10.20
C GLY A 79 -18.60 -6.62 8.68
N LEU A 80 -17.73 -7.30 7.92
CA LEU A 80 -17.72 -7.26 6.45
C LEU A 80 -19.06 -7.72 5.83
N LYS A 81 -19.79 -8.59 6.54
CA LYS A 81 -21.07 -9.16 6.11
C LYS A 81 -22.29 -8.45 6.73
N ASP A 82 -22.08 -7.38 7.49
CA ASP A 82 -23.18 -6.65 8.11
C ASP A 82 -24.05 -5.97 7.04
N LYS A 83 -25.32 -5.72 7.39
CA LYS A 83 -26.29 -5.06 6.51
C LYS A 83 -26.05 -3.55 6.43
N GLU A 84 -25.47 -2.95 7.46
CA GLU A 84 -25.24 -1.51 7.57
C GLU A 84 -23.85 -1.15 7.02
N GLN A 85 -23.79 -0.22 6.07
CA GLN A 85 -22.54 0.16 5.39
C GLN A 85 -21.48 0.71 6.35
N GLY A 86 -21.90 1.42 7.42
CA GLY A 86 -20.97 1.94 8.42
C GLY A 86 -20.18 0.85 9.14
N VAL A 87 -20.84 -0.27 9.47
CA VAL A 87 -20.19 -1.43 10.08
C VAL A 87 -19.25 -2.11 9.09
N GLN A 88 -19.66 -2.23 7.83
CA GLN A 88 -18.80 -2.78 6.77
C GLN A 88 -17.54 -1.94 6.58
N LEU A 89 -17.67 -0.62 6.55
CA LEU A 89 -16.54 0.30 6.39
C LEU A 89 -15.60 0.24 7.60
N ALA A 90 -16.13 0.23 8.83
CA ALA A 90 -15.33 0.08 10.04
C ALA A 90 -14.52 -1.22 10.03
N ALA A 91 -15.15 -2.34 9.63
CA ALA A 91 -14.45 -3.62 9.49
C ALA A 91 -13.36 -3.57 8.40
N ILE A 92 -13.61 -2.94 7.26
CA ILE A 92 -12.62 -2.78 6.18
C ILE A 92 -11.42 -1.95 6.65
N GLU A 93 -11.64 -0.80 7.29
CA GLU A 93 -10.55 0.06 7.77
C GLU A 93 -9.78 -0.56 8.93
N ALA A 94 -10.44 -1.30 9.84
CA ALA A 94 -9.73 -2.03 10.89
C ALA A 94 -8.84 -3.15 10.30
N LEU A 95 -9.40 -4.00 9.42
CA LEU A 95 -8.66 -5.10 8.80
C LEU A 95 -7.55 -4.62 7.84
N ARG A 96 -7.63 -3.38 7.35
CA ARG A 96 -6.59 -2.76 6.53
C ARG A 96 -5.25 -2.64 7.25
N PHE A 97 -5.24 -2.37 8.54
CA PHE A 97 -4.02 -2.21 9.34
C PHE A 97 -3.59 -3.50 10.04
N PHE A 98 -4.41 -4.54 9.97
CA PHE A 98 -4.22 -5.79 10.66
C PHE A 98 -3.23 -6.67 9.88
N GLN A 99 -2.07 -6.99 10.46
CA GLN A 99 -0.98 -7.70 9.76
C GLN A 99 -1.15 -9.24 9.71
N HIS A 100 -2.25 -9.76 10.23
CA HIS A 100 -2.54 -11.20 10.23
C HIS A 100 -3.09 -11.69 8.88
N GLU A 101 -2.75 -12.93 8.51
CA GLU A 101 -3.18 -13.54 7.24
C GLU A 101 -4.70 -13.68 7.15
N GLU A 102 -5.38 -13.93 8.27
CA GLU A 102 -6.83 -14.07 8.36
C GLU A 102 -7.56 -12.78 7.98
N ALA A 103 -6.95 -11.62 8.26
CA ALA A 103 -7.50 -10.34 7.85
C ALA A 103 -7.50 -10.21 6.33
N LEU A 104 -6.38 -10.56 5.67
CA LEU A 104 -6.27 -10.52 4.22
C LEU A 104 -7.23 -11.53 3.55
N ASP A 105 -7.31 -12.75 4.09
CA ASP A 105 -8.21 -13.80 3.62
C ASP A 105 -9.68 -13.39 3.71
N ALA A 106 -10.07 -12.72 4.80
CA ALA A 106 -11.41 -12.18 4.96
C ALA A 106 -11.72 -11.10 3.90
N LEU A 107 -10.78 -10.18 3.66
CA LEU A 107 -10.92 -9.12 2.64
C LEU A 107 -10.99 -9.72 1.22
N HIS A 108 -10.09 -10.65 0.88
CA HIS A 108 -10.10 -11.40 -0.39
C HIS A 108 -11.42 -12.14 -0.60
N GLY A 109 -11.86 -12.88 0.41
CA GLY A 109 -13.10 -13.63 0.40
C GLY A 109 -14.33 -12.72 0.20
N THR A 110 -14.29 -11.49 0.71
CA THR A 110 -15.33 -10.49 0.52
C THR A 110 -15.32 -9.95 -0.91
N ALA A 111 -14.14 -9.58 -1.44
CA ALA A 111 -13.99 -9.07 -2.81
C ALA A 111 -14.45 -10.07 -3.89
N LYS A 112 -14.27 -11.38 -3.63
CA LYS A 112 -14.67 -12.47 -4.54
C LYS A 112 -16.17 -12.80 -4.45
N ARG A 113 -16.77 -12.78 -3.25
CA ARG A 113 -18.14 -13.29 -3.03
C ARG A 113 -19.22 -12.22 -2.99
N ASP A 114 -18.90 -11.01 -2.51
CA ASP A 114 -19.90 -9.96 -2.32
C ASP A 114 -20.11 -9.12 -3.59
N LYS A 115 -21.03 -9.59 -4.44
CA LYS A 115 -21.44 -8.89 -5.66
C LYS A 115 -22.23 -7.60 -5.37
N LYS A 116 -22.81 -7.43 -4.18
CA LYS A 116 -23.55 -6.22 -3.80
C LYS A 116 -22.58 -5.11 -3.42
N MET A 117 -21.50 -5.43 -2.72
CA MET A 117 -20.44 -4.48 -2.39
C MET A 117 -19.76 -3.94 -3.66
N ARG A 118 -19.52 -4.79 -4.68
CA ARG A 118 -19.00 -4.34 -6.00
C ARG A 118 -19.83 -3.25 -6.69
N LYS A 119 -21.11 -3.10 -6.32
CA LYS A 119 -22.02 -2.07 -6.86
C LYS A 119 -22.03 -0.78 -6.04
N GLN A 120 -21.23 -0.71 -4.97
CA GLN A 120 -21.11 0.43 -4.07
C GLN A 120 -19.68 0.95 -4.17
N PRO A 121 -19.40 1.90 -5.08
CA PRO A 121 -18.03 2.21 -5.46
C PRO A 121 -17.14 2.68 -4.31
N GLU A 122 -17.64 3.52 -3.42
CA GLU A 122 -16.88 4.02 -2.27
C GLU A 122 -16.44 2.89 -1.34
N LEU A 123 -17.39 2.02 -0.96
CA LEU A 123 -17.13 0.88 -0.08
C LEU A 123 -16.20 -0.14 -0.75
N PHE A 124 -16.39 -0.40 -2.05
CA PHE A 124 -15.53 -1.32 -2.78
C PHE A 124 -14.13 -0.74 -3.00
N ALA A 125 -13.99 0.56 -3.22
CA ALA A 125 -12.68 1.22 -3.29
C ALA A 125 -11.95 1.12 -1.94
N ALA A 126 -12.64 1.29 -0.81
CA ALA A 126 -12.07 1.07 0.52
C ALA A 126 -11.59 -0.39 0.69
N LEU A 127 -12.38 -1.38 0.27
CA LEU A 127 -11.97 -2.80 0.30
C LEU A 127 -10.71 -3.06 -0.54
N ILE A 128 -10.67 -2.54 -1.78
CA ILE A 128 -9.51 -2.68 -2.67
C ILE A 128 -8.26 -2.00 -2.11
N LYS A 129 -8.44 -0.83 -1.48
CA LYS A 129 -7.37 -0.12 -0.78
C LYS A 129 -6.85 -0.95 0.39
N ALA A 130 -7.74 -1.52 1.20
CA ALA A 130 -7.39 -2.37 2.33
C ALA A 130 -6.56 -3.57 1.87
N ILE A 131 -7.01 -4.28 0.84
CA ILE A 131 -6.26 -5.40 0.23
C ILE A 131 -4.87 -4.95 -0.25
N GLY A 132 -4.77 -3.79 -0.89
CA GLY A 132 -3.49 -3.26 -1.36
C GLY A 132 -2.51 -2.85 -0.27
N GLN A 133 -3.02 -2.38 0.87
CA GLN A 133 -2.20 -1.96 2.03
C GLN A 133 -1.33 -3.11 2.54
N HIS A 134 -1.86 -4.34 2.51
CA HIS A 134 -1.14 -5.55 2.93
C HIS A 134 0.09 -5.84 2.06
N GLY A 135 0.16 -5.29 0.84
CA GLY A 135 1.33 -5.44 -0.04
C GLY A 135 1.61 -6.87 -0.52
N ASN A 136 0.72 -7.83 -0.24
CA ASN A 136 0.92 -9.24 -0.51
C ASN A 136 0.69 -9.56 -2.02
N PRO A 137 1.66 -10.20 -2.71
CA PRO A 137 1.54 -10.63 -4.11
C PRO A 137 0.32 -11.46 -4.47
N ASP A 138 -0.26 -12.23 -3.53
CA ASP A 138 -1.46 -13.03 -3.76
C ASP A 138 -2.70 -12.16 -4.07
N SER A 139 -2.62 -10.86 -3.78
CA SER A 139 -3.67 -9.90 -4.08
C SER A 139 -3.70 -9.46 -5.55
N ILE A 140 -2.64 -9.72 -6.34
CA ILE A 140 -2.51 -9.19 -7.72
C ILE A 140 -3.68 -9.64 -8.59
N GLU A 141 -4.09 -10.91 -8.52
CA GLU A 141 -5.23 -11.43 -9.30
C GLU A 141 -6.52 -10.66 -8.98
N ILE A 142 -6.80 -10.44 -7.69
CA ILE A 142 -8.00 -9.74 -7.25
C ILE A 142 -7.96 -8.28 -7.68
N LEU A 143 -6.79 -7.62 -7.58
CA LEU A 143 -6.61 -6.22 -7.94
C LEU A 143 -6.65 -5.99 -9.47
N GLY A 144 -6.26 -6.98 -10.27
CA GLY A 144 -6.34 -6.97 -11.74
C GLY A 144 -7.71 -7.37 -12.32
N ASP A 145 -8.61 -7.95 -11.51
CA ASP A 145 -9.92 -8.44 -11.95
C ASP A 145 -10.89 -7.32 -12.41
N ASP A 146 -11.57 -7.56 -13.53
CA ASP A 146 -12.70 -6.78 -14.10
C ASP A 146 -12.58 -5.24 -14.00
N LEU A 147 -11.37 -4.72 -14.23
CA LEU A 147 -11.00 -3.32 -13.98
C LEU A 147 -11.87 -2.27 -14.65
N TRP A 148 -12.36 -2.57 -15.85
CA TRP A 148 -12.97 -1.58 -16.73
C TRP A 148 -14.50 -1.72 -16.82
N SER A 149 -15.11 -2.54 -15.96
CA SER A 149 -16.55 -2.83 -15.94
C SER A 149 -17.07 -3.26 -14.56
N PRO A 150 -17.93 -2.48 -13.89
CA PRO A 150 -18.18 -1.06 -14.11
C PRO A 150 -16.96 -0.23 -13.70
N ALA A 151 -16.58 0.72 -14.55
CA ALA A 151 -15.40 1.57 -14.38
C ALA A 151 -15.69 2.78 -13.47
N ASP A 152 -15.85 2.57 -12.16
CA ASP A 152 -15.85 3.69 -11.22
C ASP A 152 -14.43 4.23 -11.02
N HIS A 153 -14.30 5.56 -11.02
CA HIS A 153 -13.00 6.22 -10.92
C HIS A 153 -12.27 5.89 -9.61
N SER A 154 -12.97 5.86 -8.48
CA SER A 154 -12.38 5.59 -7.17
C SER A 154 -11.86 4.16 -7.08
N VAL A 155 -12.60 3.20 -7.64
CA VAL A 155 -12.23 1.78 -7.67
C VAL A 155 -11.00 1.56 -8.57
N ILE A 156 -10.97 2.16 -9.77
CA ILE A 156 -9.82 2.02 -10.67
C ILE A 156 -8.58 2.66 -10.07
N GLN A 157 -8.71 3.85 -9.48
CA GLN A 157 -7.61 4.49 -8.77
C GLN A 157 -7.08 3.59 -7.64
N ALA A 158 -7.98 3.03 -6.82
CA ALA A 158 -7.58 2.14 -5.74
C ALA A 158 -6.82 0.93 -6.27
N ARG A 159 -7.32 0.26 -7.33
CA ARG A 159 -6.64 -0.90 -7.92
C ARG A 159 -5.23 -0.59 -8.42
N ILE A 160 -5.06 0.52 -9.14
CA ILE A 160 -3.76 0.94 -9.68
C ILE A 160 -2.76 1.25 -8.55
N LEU A 161 -3.18 2.05 -7.56
CA LEU A 161 -2.28 2.45 -6.48
C LEU A 161 -1.99 1.28 -5.53
N SER A 162 -2.97 0.40 -5.27
CA SER A 162 -2.80 -0.85 -4.53
C SER A 162 -1.79 -1.78 -5.19
N LEU A 163 -1.84 -1.96 -6.51
CA LEU A 163 -0.80 -2.70 -7.25
C LEU A 163 0.57 -2.01 -7.08
N GLY A 164 0.61 -0.67 -7.16
CA GLY A 164 1.82 0.11 -6.87
C GLY A 164 2.48 -0.16 -5.51
N ASN A 165 1.72 -0.69 -4.53
CA ASN A 165 2.20 -1.01 -3.19
C ASN A 165 2.69 -2.45 -3.04
N ILE A 166 2.30 -3.34 -3.97
CA ILE A 166 2.79 -4.72 -4.01
C ILE A 166 4.18 -4.71 -4.66
N ARG A 167 5.22 -4.89 -3.84
CA ARG A 167 6.64 -4.77 -4.20
C ARG A 167 7.14 -5.96 -5.02
N SER A 168 6.53 -6.22 -6.16
CA SER A 168 6.87 -7.35 -7.03
C SER A 168 6.89 -6.98 -8.51
N LYS A 169 7.65 -7.75 -9.29
CA LYS A 169 7.71 -7.59 -10.74
C LYS A 169 6.36 -7.93 -11.38
N GLU A 170 5.65 -8.91 -10.84
CA GLU A 170 4.32 -9.34 -11.27
C GLU A 170 3.32 -8.19 -11.16
N SER A 171 3.46 -7.32 -10.15
CA SER A 171 2.63 -6.13 -10.03
C SER A 171 2.90 -5.11 -11.14
N VAL A 172 4.17 -4.89 -11.49
CA VAL A 172 4.55 -4.06 -12.66
C VAL A 172 3.99 -4.65 -13.94
N GLU A 173 4.09 -5.96 -14.11
CA GLU A 173 3.52 -6.68 -15.25
C GLU A 173 2.01 -6.50 -15.36
N GLU A 174 1.30 -6.60 -14.24
CA GLU A 174 -0.14 -6.39 -14.23
C GLU A 174 -0.49 -4.94 -14.54
N LEU A 175 0.15 -3.94 -13.93
CA LEU A 175 -0.04 -2.52 -14.28
C LEU A 175 0.16 -2.26 -15.79
N MET A 176 1.21 -2.84 -16.40
CA MET A 176 1.46 -2.73 -17.83
C MET A 176 0.44 -3.50 -18.68
N SER A 177 -0.06 -4.63 -18.20
CA SER A 177 -1.15 -5.41 -18.78
C SER A 177 -2.46 -4.62 -18.78
N MET A 178 -2.83 -4.01 -17.64
CA MET A 178 -4.01 -3.17 -17.47
C MET A 178 -4.03 -2.00 -18.45
N MET A 179 -2.91 -1.29 -18.57
CA MET A 179 -2.76 -0.16 -19.47
C MET A 179 -2.98 -0.57 -20.94
N ARG A 180 -2.53 -1.76 -21.34
CA ARG A 180 -2.64 -2.28 -22.72
C ARG A 180 -4.03 -2.84 -23.05
N LYS A 181 -4.71 -3.46 -22.09
CA LYS A 181 -6.04 -4.09 -22.28
C LYS A 181 -7.15 -3.07 -22.53
N ALA A 182 -6.99 -1.82 -22.13
CA ALA A 182 -7.97 -0.76 -22.34
C ALA A 182 -7.56 0.22 -23.45
N GLY A 183 -8.56 0.74 -24.17
CA GLY A 183 -8.35 1.80 -25.15
C GLY A 183 -7.87 3.09 -24.48
N TRP A 184 -7.07 3.89 -25.20
CA TRP A 184 -6.43 5.11 -24.69
C TRP A 184 -7.38 6.05 -23.93
N ARG A 185 -8.63 6.18 -24.38
CA ARG A 185 -9.65 7.04 -23.74
C ARG A 185 -10.01 6.59 -22.32
N LYS A 186 -10.03 5.27 -22.06
CA LYS A 186 -10.32 4.71 -20.73
C LYS A 186 -9.12 4.85 -19.80
N VAL A 187 -7.91 4.74 -20.34
CA VAL A 187 -6.65 4.75 -19.58
C VAL A 187 -6.21 6.17 -19.24
N GLN A 188 -6.39 7.11 -20.16
CA GLN A 188 -5.87 8.49 -20.05
C GLN A 188 -6.20 9.18 -18.71
N PRO A 189 -7.43 9.08 -18.16
CA PRO A 189 -7.76 9.69 -16.87
C PRO A 189 -6.91 9.18 -15.71
N PHE A 190 -6.43 7.94 -15.80
CA PHE A 190 -5.70 7.25 -14.75
C PHE A 190 -4.18 7.23 -14.98
N MET A 191 -3.67 7.86 -16.06
CA MET A 191 -2.23 7.85 -16.35
C MET A 191 -1.39 8.52 -15.26
N GLU A 192 -1.96 9.43 -14.48
CA GLU A 192 -1.28 9.96 -13.28
C GLU A 192 -1.10 8.86 -12.22
N ASN A 193 -2.13 8.05 -11.96
CA ASN A 193 -2.06 6.96 -11.00
C ASN A 193 -1.07 5.89 -11.46
N PHE A 194 -1.09 5.53 -12.76
CA PHE A 194 -0.11 4.61 -13.33
C PHE A 194 1.32 5.13 -13.19
N ARG A 195 1.54 6.42 -13.48
CA ARG A 195 2.85 7.05 -13.31
C ARG A 195 3.34 6.94 -11.86
N ILE A 196 2.49 7.28 -10.89
CA ILE A 196 2.83 7.22 -9.45
C ILE A 196 3.15 5.77 -9.04
N ALA A 197 2.28 4.81 -9.37
CA ALA A 197 2.45 3.42 -9.01
C ALA A 197 3.73 2.81 -9.63
N LEU A 198 3.96 3.03 -10.93
CA LEU A 198 5.14 2.53 -11.62
C LEU A 198 6.42 3.21 -11.14
N ALA A 199 6.41 4.51 -10.91
CA ALA A 199 7.57 5.22 -10.35
C ALA A 199 7.91 4.74 -8.93
N SER A 200 6.91 4.48 -8.10
CA SER A 200 7.12 3.91 -6.76
C SER A 200 7.79 2.54 -6.84
N LEU A 201 7.35 1.68 -7.78
CA LEU A 201 7.88 0.33 -7.96
C LEU A 201 9.27 0.28 -8.60
N THR A 202 9.55 1.17 -9.54
CA THR A 202 10.68 1.01 -10.48
C THR A 202 11.73 2.11 -10.37
N GLY A 203 11.40 3.24 -9.73
CA GLY A 203 12.22 4.44 -9.71
C GLY A 203 12.23 5.22 -11.03
N GLU A 204 11.55 4.73 -12.06
CA GLU A 204 11.51 5.32 -13.39
C GLU A 204 10.29 6.24 -13.55
N ASP A 205 10.43 7.30 -14.35
CA ASP A 205 9.33 8.22 -14.62
C ASP A 205 9.21 8.53 -16.13
N GLN A 206 8.30 7.81 -16.79
CA GLN A 206 7.98 8.04 -18.20
C GLN A 206 6.85 9.08 -18.42
N GLY A 207 6.45 9.79 -17.34
CA GLY A 207 5.37 10.75 -17.35
C GLY A 207 3.99 10.12 -17.52
N LYS A 208 3.04 10.87 -18.09
CA LYS A 208 1.66 10.41 -18.32
C LYS A 208 1.47 9.74 -19.69
N SER A 209 2.55 9.34 -20.36
CA SER A 209 2.52 8.83 -21.72
C SER A 209 2.51 7.30 -21.75
N GLN A 210 1.37 6.70 -22.10
CA GLN A 210 1.24 5.26 -22.27
C GLN A 210 2.27 4.69 -23.29
N PRO A 211 2.49 5.31 -24.47
CA PRO A 211 3.52 4.82 -25.40
C PRO A 211 4.93 4.82 -24.83
N LYS A 212 5.31 5.84 -24.03
CA LYS A 212 6.65 5.87 -23.40
C LYS A 212 6.81 4.77 -22.36
N TRP A 213 5.81 4.58 -21.50
CA TRP A 213 5.78 3.47 -20.56
C TRP A 213 5.88 2.13 -21.27
N THR A 214 5.13 1.94 -22.36
CA THR A 214 5.17 0.71 -23.17
C THR A 214 6.54 0.48 -23.80
N GLY A 215 7.18 1.54 -24.32
CA GLY A 215 8.53 1.49 -24.87
C GLY A 215 9.55 1.05 -23.81
N TRP A 216 9.61 1.77 -22.69
CA TRP A 216 10.48 1.45 -21.57
C TRP A 216 10.28 0.01 -21.07
N TRP A 217 9.03 -0.43 -20.92
CA TRP A 217 8.74 -1.79 -20.45
C TRP A 217 9.26 -2.88 -21.39
N ASN A 218 9.25 -2.65 -22.70
CA ASN A 218 9.79 -3.63 -23.65
C ASN A 218 11.28 -3.89 -23.44
N ASP A 219 12.02 -2.85 -23.04
CA ASP A 219 13.46 -2.90 -22.79
C ASP A 219 13.75 -3.43 -21.38
N ALA A 220 13.03 -2.93 -20.37
CA ALA A 220 13.30 -3.21 -18.96
C ALA A 220 12.78 -4.57 -18.46
N LYS A 221 11.72 -5.14 -19.06
CA LYS A 221 11.01 -6.31 -18.50
C LYS A 221 11.87 -7.54 -18.20
N LYS A 222 12.97 -7.73 -18.91
CA LYS A 222 13.85 -8.90 -18.72
C LYS A 222 14.82 -8.71 -17.55
N THR A 223 15.15 -7.48 -17.21
CA THR A 223 16.20 -7.13 -16.23
C THR A 223 15.65 -6.38 -15.02
N LEU A 224 14.35 -6.05 -15.01
CA LEU A 224 13.74 -5.33 -13.91
C LEU A 224 13.74 -6.20 -12.63
N GLU A 225 14.33 -5.64 -11.59
CA GLU A 225 14.25 -6.11 -10.21
C GLU A 225 13.53 -5.04 -9.39
N VAL A 226 12.50 -5.43 -8.65
CA VAL A 226 11.74 -4.53 -7.77
C VAL A 226 12.34 -4.63 -6.38
N ARG A 227 12.67 -3.48 -5.80
CA ARG A 227 13.22 -3.39 -4.44
C ARG A 227 12.11 -3.57 -3.39
N GLU A 228 12.46 -4.17 -2.26
CA GLU A 228 11.58 -4.27 -1.10
C GLU A 228 11.15 -2.87 -0.62
N GLU A 229 12.09 -1.94 -0.51
CA GLU A 229 11.81 -0.55 -0.18
C GLU A 229 11.25 0.23 -1.37
N ALA A 230 10.29 1.13 -1.10
CA ALA A 230 9.71 2.02 -2.10
C ALA A 230 10.71 3.07 -2.59
N HIS A 231 10.69 3.38 -3.88
CA HIS A 231 11.47 4.48 -4.42
C HIS A 231 10.91 5.83 -3.95
N SER A 232 11.79 6.76 -3.61
CA SER A 232 11.38 8.14 -3.27
C SER A 232 10.74 8.81 -4.49
N LEU A 233 9.51 9.30 -4.34
CA LEU A 233 8.82 10.02 -5.40
C LEU A 233 9.14 11.52 -5.36
N PRO A 234 9.14 12.20 -6.52
CA PRO A 234 9.06 13.67 -6.57
C PRO A 234 7.92 14.22 -5.69
N THR A 235 8.14 15.34 -5.02
CA THR A 235 7.27 15.90 -3.95
C THR A 235 5.77 15.88 -4.28
N GLY A 236 5.39 16.31 -5.48
CA GLY A 236 3.98 16.34 -5.89
C GLY A 236 3.34 14.95 -6.05
N MET A 237 4.12 13.94 -6.45
CA MET A 237 3.67 12.55 -6.52
C MET A 237 3.67 11.90 -5.14
N GLN A 238 4.68 12.17 -4.31
CA GLN A 238 4.74 11.68 -2.93
C GLN A 238 3.52 12.15 -2.13
N ARG A 239 3.16 13.44 -2.19
CA ARG A 239 1.95 13.97 -1.52
C ARG A 239 0.66 13.27 -1.94
N LYS A 240 0.55 12.82 -3.19
CA LYS A 240 -0.64 12.09 -3.69
C LYS A 240 -0.63 10.64 -3.21
N TRP A 241 0.53 10.00 -3.22
CA TRP A 241 0.75 8.68 -2.66
C TRP A 241 0.39 8.64 -1.18
N ASP A 242 0.96 9.55 -0.40
CA ASP A 242 0.73 9.65 1.05
C ASP A 242 -0.73 9.93 1.36
N ARG A 243 -1.36 10.87 0.64
CA ARG A 243 -2.80 11.15 0.79
C ARG A 243 -3.67 9.93 0.50
N PHE A 244 -3.35 9.17 -0.55
CA PHE A 244 -4.09 7.95 -0.85
C PHE A 244 -3.97 6.97 0.32
N TRP A 245 -2.76 6.78 0.86
CA TRP A 245 -2.52 5.87 1.98
C TRP A 245 -2.90 6.42 3.36
N GLY A 246 -3.33 7.69 3.46
CA GLY A 246 -3.64 8.33 4.75
C GLY A 246 -2.40 8.57 5.60
N ILE A 247 -1.23 8.68 4.98
CA ILE A 247 0.02 9.07 5.64
C ILE A 247 -0.01 10.60 5.72
N GLU A 248 -0.15 11.14 6.92
CA GLU A 248 -0.06 12.60 7.11
C GLU A 248 1.38 13.04 6.87
N PRO A 249 1.63 14.06 6.02
CA PRO A 249 2.96 14.62 5.92
C PRO A 249 3.30 15.24 7.28
N GLU A 250 4.44 14.85 7.87
CA GLU A 250 5.01 15.59 9.00
C GLU A 250 5.06 17.07 8.60
N LYS A 251 4.34 17.93 9.32
CA LYS A 251 4.38 19.37 9.09
C LYS A 251 5.80 19.83 9.39
N LYS A 252 6.63 19.97 8.36
CA LYS A 252 7.90 20.67 8.49
C LYS A 252 7.58 22.13 8.81
N GLU A 253 8.10 22.61 9.93
CA GLU A 253 8.02 23.99 10.36
C GLU A 253 8.58 24.88 9.23
N GLY A 254 7.70 25.49 8.42
CA GLY A 254 8.10 26.35 7.29
C GLY A 254 7.42 26.08 5.94
N ASP A 255 6.65 25.00 5.77
CA ASP A 255 5.85 24.82 4.55
C ASP A 255 4.59 25.72 4.63
N GLU A 256 4.72 26.96 4.15
CA GLU A 256 3.57 27.82 3.89
C GLU A 256 2.65 27.12 2.86
N PRO A 257 1.33 27.10 3.08
CA PRO A 257 0.41 26.56 2.10
C PRO A 257 0.53 27.38 0.81
N GLU A 258 0.94 26.72 -0.27
CA GLU A 258 0.82 27.30 -1.62
C GLU A 258 -0.65 27.61 -1.87
N ASP A 259 -0.98 28.89 -1.78
CA ASP A 259 -2.29 29.46 -2.02
C ASP A 259 -2.72 29.14 -3.46
N GLU A 260 -3.58 28.14 -3.64
CA GLU A 260 -4.31 27.88 -4.89
C GLU A 260 -5.34 29.00 -5.20
N GLY A 261 -5.07 30.25 -4.82
CA GLY A 261 -5.83 31.46 -5.13
C GLY A 261 -5.54 32.07 -6.52
N GLY A 262 -5.23 31.24 -7.51
CA GLY A 262 -4.75 31.68 -8.82
C GLY A 262 -5.81 32.17 -9.82
N ASP A 263 -7.10 31.87 -9.62
CA ASP A 263 -8.10 32.03 -10.68
C ASP A 263 -9.04 33.24 -10.54
N GLU A 264 -9.06 33.92 -9.40
CA GLU A 264 -9.99 35.04 -9.18
C GLU A 264 -9.47 36.39 -9.69
N LYS A 265 -8.13 36.55 -9.81
CA LYS A 265 -7.53 37.77 -10.39
C LYS A 265 -7.67 37.86 -11.91
N LYS A 266 -7.88 36.74 -12.62
CA LYS A 266 -8.06 36.75 -14.08
C LYS A 266 -9.47 37.16 -14.51
N ARG A 267 -10.48 36.95 -13.67
CA ARG A 267 -11.87 37.39 -13.92
C ARG A 267 -12.08 38.89 -13.74
N LYS A 268 -11.37 39.55 -12.81
CA LYS A 268 -11.50 41.02 -12.61
C LYS A 268 -10.83 41.88 -13.69
N ARG A 269 -9.85 41.34 -14.43
CA ARG A 269 -9.18 42.09 -15.51
C ARG A 269 -9.93 42.09 -16.85
N ARG A 270 -10.89 41.18 -17.06
CA ARG A 270 -11.70 41.11 -18.30
C ARG A 270 -12.97 41.98 -18.28
N LYS A 271 -13.31 42.60 -17.15
CA LYS A 271 -14.56 43.37 -16.98
C LYS A 271 -14.35 44.89 -16.87
N ARG A 272 -13.16 45.38 -17.23
CA ARG A 272 -12.74 46.80 -17.08
C ARG A 272 -12.14 47.40 -18.35
N GLY A 273 -12.51 46.87 -19.51
CA GLY A 273 -12.10 47.37 -20.81
C GLY A 273 -13.22 47.14 -21.80
N ASP A 274 -14.32 47.86 -21.59
CA ASP A 274 -15.32 48.25 -22.59
C ASP A 274 -16.31 49.17 -21.85
N ASP A 275 -15.95 50.45 -21.82
CA ASP A 275 -16.82 51.64 -21.73
C ASP A 275 -15.97 52.86 -22.12
#